data_AF-A0A812RHP0-F1
#
_entry.id   AF-A0A812RHP0-F1
#
_cell.length_a   1.000
_cell.length_b   1.000
_cell.length_c   1.000
_cell.angle_alpha   90.00
_cell.angle_beta   90.00
_cell.angle_gamma   90.00
#
_symmetry.space_group_name_H-M   'P 1'
#
loop_
_entity.id
_entity.type
_entity.pdbx_description
1 polymer ?
#
loop_
_entity_poly.entity_id
_entity_poly.type
_entity_poly.pdbx_seq_one_letter_code
_entity_poly.pdbx_strand_id
1 'polypeptide(L)'
;MATRSDLVTKELGKELGLLQDAMGQFSNNVAMQTIREEFGWDGPVAASRSMEGAQLQHPGESAPLFSSLTEEPVAAASLAQVYRGTLTDGTEVAVKVQRPGLAELVGLDFYVLRRILSTVNVWNLLSIEALDSMVVGRSVDGPLPAYTFPPLI
;
A
#
# COMPACT_ATOMS: atom_id res chain seq x y z
N MET A 1 -10.30 -5.52 0.52
CA MET A 1 -11.05 -5.36 1.79
C MET A 1 -12.07 -4.20 1.72
N ALA A 2 -12.71 -3.95 0.57
CA ALA A 2 -13.69 -2.87 0.41
C ALA A 2 -14.94 -3.34 -0.35
N THR A 3 -15.44 -4.53 -0.01
CA THR A 3 -16.64 -5.12 -0.62
C THR A 3 -17.65 -5.54 0.45
N ARG A 4 -17.74 -4.77 1.54
CA ARG A 4 -18.87 -4.90 2.47
C ARG A 4 -20.13 -4.39 1.76
N SER A 5 -20.95 -5.34 1.30
CA SER A 5 -22.19 -5.11 0.54
C SER A 5 -23.26 -4.29 1.28
N ASP A 6 -23.09 -4.03 2.58
CA ASP A 6 -24.02 -3.24 3.39
C ASP A 6 -23.84 -1.72 3.22
N LEU A 7 -22.68 -1.24 2.76
CA LEU A 7 -22.38 0.20 2.66
C LEU A 7 -22.44 0.74 1.22
N VAL A 8 -22.56 -0.13 0.23
CA VAL A 8 -22.43 0.21 -1.18
C VAL A 8 -23.46 -0.58 -1.99
N THR A 9 -24.28 0.11 -2.79
CA THR A 9 -25.27 -0.51 -3.68
C THR A 9 -24.60 -1.53 -4.60
N LYS A 10 -25.27 -2.66 -4.92
CA LYS A 10 -24.69 -3.75 -5.72
C LYS A 10 -24.05 -3.28 -7.04
N GLU A 11 -24.63 -2.26 -7.68
CA GLU A 11 -24.07 -1.58 -8.87
C GLU A 11 -22.70 -0.95 -8.59
N LEU A 12 -22.61 -0.12 -7.54
CA LEU A 12 -21.38 0.57 -7.15
C LEU A 12 -20.30 -0.39 -6.66
N GLY A 13 -20.68 -1.49 -6.00
CA GLY A 13 -19.75 -2.55 -5.60
C GLY A 13 -19.13 -3.26 -6.81
N LYS A 14 -19.89 -3.41 -7.89
CA LYS A 14 -19.41 -4.00 -9.15
C LYS A 14 -18.45 -3.06 -9.86
N GLU A 15 -18.80 -1.78 -10.00
CA GLU A 15 -17.93 -0.77 -10.63
C GLU A 15 -16.64 -0.53 -9.83
N LEU A 16 -16.72 -0.46 -8.49
CA LEU A 16 -15.53 -0.37 -7.63
C LEU A 16 -14.68 -1.64 -7.68
N GLY A 17 -15.31 -2.81 -7.83
CA GLY A 17 -14.60 -4.07 -8.09
C GLY A 17 -13.80 -4.01 -9.39
N LEU A 18 -14.42 -3.53 -10.48
CA LEU A 18 -13.76 -3.35 -11.77
C LEU A 18 -12.60 -2.35 -11.71
N LEU A 19 -12.77 -1.24 -10.97
CA LEU A 19 -11.74 -0.22 -10.80
C LEU A 19 -10.56 -0.70 -9.95
N GLN A 20 -10.82 -1.55 -8.93
CA GLN A 20 -9.78 -2.17 -8.10
C GLN A 20 -9.05 -3.31 -8.84
N ASP A 21 -9.76 -4.07 -9.69
CA ASP A 21 -9.22 -5.16 -10.50
C ASP A 21 -8.40 -4.66 -11.71
N ALA A 22 -8.53 -3.39 -12.09
CA ALA A 22 -7.81 -2.79 -13.23
C ALA A 22 -6.28 -2.70 -13.02
N MET A 23 -5.78 -2.96 -11.80
CA MET A 23 -4.35 -3.06 -11.53
C MET A 23 -3.84 -4.47 -11.85
N GLY A 24 -3.54 -4.71 -13.12
CA GLY A 24 -3.00 -5.99 -13.60
C GLY A 24 -1.75 -6.48 -12.85
N GLN A 25 -1.50 -7.78 -12.97
CA GLN A 25 -0.28 -8.43 -12.46
C GLN A 25 0.97 -7.72 -13.00
N PHE A 26 1.93 -7.41 -12.12
CA PHE A 26 3.25 -6.96 -12.56
C PHE A 26 4.08 -8.16 -13.00
N SER A 27 5.10 -7.94 -13.83
CA SER A 27 5.85 -9.05 -14.43
C SER A 27 6.54 -9.91 -13.36
N ASN A 28 6.60 -11.23 -13.60
CA ASN A 28 7.26 -12.18 -12.71
C ASN A 28 8.75 -11.84 -12.52
N ASN A 29 9.40 -11.27 -13.54
CA ASN A 29 10.79 -10.80 -13.44
C ASN A 29 10.96 -9.72 -12.39
N VAL A 30 10.05 -8.73 -12.38
CA VAL A 30 10.02 -7.67 -11.38
C VAL A 30 9.77 -8.26 -10.00
N ALA A 31 8.85 -9.22 -9.87
CA ALA A 31 8.61 -9.89 -8.58
C ALA A 31 9.85 -10.60 -8.04
N MET A 32 10.57 -11.33 -8.89
CA MET A 32 11.80 -12.01 -8.47
C MET A 32 12.91 -11.01 -8.14
N GLN A 33 13.00 -9.90 -8.87
CA GLN A 33 13.94 -8.84 -8.55
C GLN A 33 13.62 -8.22 -7.18
N THR A 34 12.36 -7.92 -6.88
CA THR A 34 11.94 -7.41 -5.56
C THR A 34 12.31 -8.37 -4.43
N ILE A 35 12.11 -9.69 -4.62
CA ILE A 35 12.55 -10.69 -3.63
C ILE A 35 14.08 -10.62 -3.43
N ARG A 36 14.85 -10.54 -4.51
CA ARG A 36 16.32 -10.44 -4.40
C ARG A 36 16.76 -9.19 -3.63
N GLU A 37 16.19 -8.04 -3.98
CA GLU A 37 16.53 -6.76 -3.35
C GLU A 37 16.18 -6.74 -1.86
N GLU A 38 14.99 -7.23 -1.48
CA GLU A 38 14.57 -7.26 -0.07
C GLU A 38 15.40 -8.23 0.79
N PHE A 39 15.79 -9.37 0.22
CA PHE A 39 16.61 -10.35 0.93
C PHE A 39 18.12 -10.11 0.79
N GLY A 40 18.55 -9.08 0.05
CA GLY A 40 19.96 -8.82 -0.26
C GLY A 40 20.63 -10.02 -0.95
N TRP A 41 19.90 -10.65 -1.88
CA TRP A 41 20.24 -11.95 -2.43
C TRP A 41 20.55 -11.91 -3.92
N ASP A 42 21.78 -12.26 -4.28
CA ASP A 42 22.28 -12.17 -5.65
C ASP A 42 22.17 -13.49 -6.41
N GLY A 43 21.76 -14.56 -5.74
CA GLY A 43 21.69 -15.92 -6.29
C GLY A 43 20.33 -16.27 -6.92
N PRO A 44 20.12 -17.56 -7.24
CA PRO A 44 18.82 -18.05 -7.68
C PRO A 44 17.78 -17.89 -6.54
N VAL A 45 16.59 -17.41 -6.88
CA VAL A 45 15.50 -17.25 -5.90
C VAL A 45 14.97 -18.62 -5.49
N ALA A 46 14.74 -19.53 -6.44
CA ALA A 46 14.28 -20.88 -6.18
C ALA A 46 15.05 -21.90 -7.02
N ALA A 47 15.31 -23.08 -6.46
CA ALA A 47 15.96 -24.17 -7.22
C ALA A 47 15.11 -24.60 -8.42
N SER A 48 13.78 -24.54 -8.27
CA SER A 48 12.81 -24.87 -9.33
C SER A 48 12.70 -23.83 -10.44
N ARG A 49 13.40 -22.69 -10.37
CA ARG A 49 13.35 -21.63 -11.39
C ARG A 49 14.72 -21.45 -12.04
N SER A 50 14.81 -21.79 -13.33
CA SER A 50 15.95 -21.46 -14.17
C SER A 50 15.97 -19.97 -14.48
N MET A 51 17.15 -19.35 -14.36
CA MET A 51 17.35 -17.93 -14.61
C MET A 51 17.55 -17.66 -16.10
N GLU A 52 16.49 -17.33 -16.83
CA GLU A 52 16.62 -16.75 -18.17
C GLU A 52 16.66 -15.22 -18.07
N GLY A 53 17.79 -14.62 -18.47
CA GLY A 53 17.93 -13.17 -18.65
C GLY A 53 18.33 -12.33 -17.44
N ALA A 54 18.60 -12.93 -16.27
CA ALA A 54 19.12 -12.18 -15.12
C ALA A 54 20.63 -11.92 -15.27
N GLN A 55 21.02 -10.66 -15.50
CA GLN A 55 22.42 -10.22 -15.51
C GLN A 55 22.96 -10.26 -14.08
N LEU A 56 23.49 -11.40 -13.65
CA LEU A 56 24.15 -11.53 -12.35
C LEU A 56 25.46 -10.74 -12.33
N GLN A 57 25.72 -10.03 -11.24
CA GLN A 57 27.03 -9.46 -10.96
C GLN A 57 28.03 -10.54 -10.49
N HIS A 58 27.53 -11.63 -9.87
CA HIS A 58 28.32 -12.78 -9.41
C HIS A 58 27.61 -14.11 -9.71
N PRO A 59 27.96 -14.82 -10.79
CA PRO A 59 27.34 -16.08 -11.13
C PRO A 59 27.99 -17.24 -10.35
N GLY A 60 27.23 -17.91 -9.47
CA GLY A 60 27.34 -19.37 -9.39
C GLY A 60 27.68 -20.07 -8.06
N GLU A 61 27.81 -19.41 -6.91
CA GLU A 61 28.17 -20.13 -5.66
C GLU A 61 27.08 -20.19 -4.58
N SER A 62 26.00 -19.42 -4.70
CA SER A 62 25.03 -19.28 -3.62
C SER A 62 23.83 -20.24 -3.74
N ALA A 63 23.54 -20.98 -2.67
CA ALA A 63 22.40 -21.91 -2.59
C ALA A 63 21.05 -21.17 -2.64
N PRO A 64 20.02 -21.66 -3.35
CA PRO A 64 18.78 -20.93 -3.55
C PRO A 64 18.04 -20.61 -2.24
N LEU A 65 17.35 -19.46 -2.19
CA LEU A 65 16.54 -19.06 -1.02
C LEU A 65 15.39 -20.04 -0.75
N PHE A 66 14.74 -20.49 -1.82
CA PHE A 66 13.63 -21.45 -1.78
C PHE A 66 14.02 -22.74 -2.49
N SER A 67 13.59 -23.88 -1.97
CA SER A 67 13.67 -25.16 -2.68
C SER A 67 12.78 -25.13 -3.93
N SER A 68 11.55 -24.62 -3.79
CA SER A 68 10.64 -24.45 -4.91
C SER A 68 9.83 -23.15 -4.82
N LEU A 69 9.45 -22.61 -5.98
CA LEU A 69 8.51 -21.51 -6.09
C LEU A 69 7.74 -21.65 -7.41
N THR A 70 6.41 -21.68 -7.33
CA THR A 70 5.48 -21.70 -8.50
C THR A 70 5.86 -20.66 -9.54
N GLU A 71 5.80 -20.97 -10.85
CA GLU A 71 6.15 -20.03 -11.94
C GLU A 71 5.22 -18.82 -12.00
N GLU A 72 3.92 -19.08 -11.94
CA GLU A 72 2.88 -18.07 -11.91
C GLU A 72 2.37 -17.84 -10.48
N PRO A 73 1.94 -16.60 -10.15
CA PRO A 73 1.36 -16.32 -8.84
C PRO A 73 0.06 -17.10 -8.62
N VAL A 74 -0.09 -17.70 -7.44
CA VAL A 74 -1.31 -18.40 -7.03
C VAL A 74 -2.46 -17.44 -6.71
N ALA A 75 -2.13 -16.18 -6.40
CA ALA A 75 -3.08 -15.10 -6.27
C ALA A 75 -2.41 -13.77 -6.61
N ALA A 76 -3.17 -12.86 -7.22
CA ALA A 76 -2.74 -11.49 -7.45
C ALA A 76 -3.82 -10.55 -6.94
N ALA A 77 -3.40 -9.56 -6.17
CA ALA A 77 -4.23 -8.43 -5.76
C ALA A 77 -3.56 -7.14 -6.21
N SER A 78 -4.29 -6.03 -6.16
CA SER A 78 -3.81 -4.72 -6.61
C SER A 78 -2.45 -4.30 -6.03
N LEU A 79 -2.17 -4.68 -4.78
CA LEU A 79 -0.98 -4.29 -4.02
C LEU A 79 0.15 -5.32 -3.99
N ALA A 80 -0.14 -6.59 -4.31
CA ALA A 80 0.82 -7.67 -4.15
C ALA A 80 0.44 -8.92 -4.97
N GLN A 81 1.45 -9.73 -5.28
CA GLN A 81 1.32 -11.07 -5.82
C GLN A 81 1.70 -12.10 -4.76
N VAL A 82 1.08 -13.28 -4.78
CA VAL A 82 1.38 -14.39 -3.87
C VAL A 82 1.83 -15.58 -4.69
N TYR A 83 2.96 -16.16 -4.31
CA TYR A 83 3.51 -17.38 -4.88
C TYR A 83 3.48 -18.48 -3.83
N ARG A 84 3.20 -19.72 -4.25
CA ARG A 84 3.43 -20.88 -3.39
C ARG A 84 4.89 -21.30 -3.53
N GLY A 85 5.54 -21.59 -2.43
CA GLY A 85 6.90 -22.11 -2.41
C GLY A 85 7.17 -23.08 -1.28
N THR A 86 8.37 -23.62 -1.29
CA THR A 86 8.90 -24.51 -0.26
C THR A 86 10.27 -24.00 0.15
N LEU A 87 10.53 -23.87 1.44
CA LEU A 87 11.85 -23.56 1.97
C LEU A 87 12.81 -24.74 1.79
N THR A 88 14.10 -24.51 2.00
CA THR A 88 15.15 -25.54 1.89
C THR A 88 15.02 -26.64 2.97
N ASP A 89 14.32 -26.37 4.07
CA ASP A 89 13.99 -27.33 5.13
C ASP A 89 12.73 -28.18 4.84
N GLY A 90 12.05 -27.93 3.71
CA GLY A 90 10.82 -28.63 3.31
C GLY A 90 9.52 -27.94 3.77
N THR A 91 9.58 -26.82 4.49
CA THR A 91 8.39 -26.10 4.95
C THR A 91 7.65 -25.43 3.78
N GLU A 92 6.34 -25.66 3.65
CA GLU A 92 5.50 -24.95 2.67
C GLU A 92 5.23 -23.51 3.11
N VAL A 93 5.39 -22.56 2.19
CA VAL A 93 5.22 -21.14 2.45
C VAL A 93 4.43 -20.44 1.34
N ALA A 94 3.71 -19.39 1.71
CA ALA A 94 3.14 -18.42 0.78
C ALA A 94 4.02 -17.16 0.75
N VAL A 95 4.67 -16.92 -0.39
CA VAL A 95 5.57 -15.77 -0.59
C VAL A 95 4.76 -14.63 -1.19
N LYS A 96 4.50 -13.60 -0.39
CA LYS A 96 3.79 -12.39 -0.84
C LYS A 96 4.80 -11.34 -1.26
N VAL A 97 4.79 -10.98 -2.53
CA VAL A 97 5.63 -9.93 -3.12
C VAL A 97 4.80 -8.67 -3.29
N GLN A 98 5.18 -7.60 -2.59
CA GLN A 98 4.51 -6.31 -2.72
C GLN A 98 4.86 -5.65 -4.05
N ARG A 99 3.95 -4.85 -4.59
CA ARG A 99 4.21 -4.07 -5.80
C ARG A 99 5.36 -3.10 -5.52
N PRO A 100 6.44 -3.11 -6.33
CA PRO A 100 7.53 -2.17 -6.13
C PRO A 100 7.06 -0.73 -6.35
N GLY A 101 7.63 0.21 -5.60
CA GLY A 101 7.24 1.63 -5.62
C GLY A 101 5.90 1.95 -4.94
N LEU A 102 5.25 0.96 -4.28
CA LEU A 102 3.96 1.19 -3.65
C LEU A 102 4.01 2.22 -2.50
N ALA A 103 5.10 2.27 -1.75
CA ALA A 103 5.26 3.22 -0.64
C ALA A 103 5.24 4.67 -1.13
N GLU A 104 5.86 4.96 -2.28
CA GLU A 104 5.87 6.29 -2.90
C GLU A 104 4.47 6.66 -3.41
N LEU A 105 3.77 5.69 -4.01
CA LEU A 105 2.41 5.87 -4.51
C LEU A 105 1.42 6.21 -3.37
N VAL A 106 1.47 5.42 -2.29
CA VAL A 106 0.61 5.57 -1.12
C VAL A 106 0.96 6.84 -0.33
N GLY A 107 2.23 7.26 -0.34
CA GLY A 107 2.66 8.50 0.31
C GLY A 107 1.97 9.76 -0.26
N LEU A 108 1.78 9.81 -1.59
CA LEU A 108 1.07 10.91 -2.24
C LEU A 108 -0.41 10.94 -1.84
N ASP A 109 -1.06 9.78 -1.80
CA ASP A 109 -2.46 9.68 -1.39
C ASP A 109 -2.67 10.17 0.04
N PHE A 110 -1.80 9.74 0.98
CA PHE A 110 -1.86 10.22 2.35
C PHE A 110 -1.55 11.71 2.49
N TYR A 111 -0.64 12.24 1.66
CA TYR A 111 -0.38 13.67 1.61
C TYR A 111 -1.64 14.45 1.20
N VAL A 112 -2.31 14.04 0.11
CA VAL A 112 -3.55 14.67 -0.36
C VAL A 112 -4.67 14.53 0.67
N LEU A 113 -4.86 13.34 1.25
CA LEU A 113 -5.85 13.10 2.31
C LEU A 113 -5.61 14.01 3.52
N ARG A 114 -4.35 14.16 3.96
CA ARG A 114 -3.99 15.04 5.08
C ARG A 114 -4.30 16.50 4.76
N ARG A 115 -4.07 16.94 3.53
CA ARG A 115 -4.42 18.29 3.08
C ARG A 115 -5.93 18.50 3.12
N ILE A 116 -6.71 17.60 2.56
CA ILE A 116 -8.18 17.69 2.56
C ILE A 116 -8.73 17.68 3.99
N LEU A 117 -8.29 16.75 4.83
CA LEU A 117 -8.73 16.65 6.23
C LEU A 117 -8.36 17.91 7.02
N SER A 118 -7.17 18.47 6.80
CA SER A 118 -6.77 19.72 7.45
C SER A 118 -7.67 20.88 7.05
N THR A 119 -8.08 20.96 5.78
CA THR A 119 -9.03 21.96 5.30
C THR A 119 -10.39 21.74 5.94
N VAL A 120 -10.95 20.53 5.90
CA VAL A 120 -12.25 20.24 6.53
C VAL A 120 -12.27 20.58 8.02
N ASN A 121 -11.18 20.31 8.75
CA ASN A 121 -11.11 20.64 10.17
C ASN A 121 -11.08 22.15 10.43
N VAL A 122 -10.39 22.92 9.58
CA VAL A 122 -10.40 24.40 9.62
C VAL A 122 -11.80 24.96 9.32
N TRP A 123 -12.49 24.39 8.32
CA TRP A 123 -13.85 24.82 7.97
C TRP A 123 -14.87 24.46 9.04
N ASN A 124 -14.71 23.32 9.73
CA ASN A 124 -15.56 22.94 10.85
C ASN A 124 -15.37 23.89 12.05
N LEU A 125 -14.14 24.31 12.33
CA LEU A 125 -13.84 25.28 13.38
C LEU A 125 -14.43 26.67 13.07
N LEU A 126 -14.21 27.18 11.86
CA LEU A 126 -14.72 28.48 11.41
C LEU A 126 -16.25 28.50 11.33
N SER A 127 -16.89 27.39 10.96
CA SER A 127 -18.36 27.30 10.87
C SER A 127 -19.01 27.32 12.25
N ILE A 128 -18.41 26.69 13.28
CA ILE A 128 -18.95 26.71 14.64
C ILE A 128 -18.80 28.11 15.27
N GLU A 129 -17.65 28.78 15.10
CA GLU A 129 -17.46 30.16 15.61
C GLU A 129 -18.35 31.17 14.88
N ALA A 130 -18.48 31.05 13.55
CA ALA A 130 -19.38 31.89 12.77
C ALA A 130 -20.85 31.67 13.15
N LEU A 131 -21.28 30.41 13.36
CA LEU A 131 -22.64 30.11 13.80
C LEU A 131 -22.91 30.58 15.24
N ASP A 132 -21.94 30.46 16.16
CA ASP A 132 -22.09 30.94 17.54
C ASP A 132 -22.19 32.48 17.58
N SER A 133 -21.35 33.18 16.81
CA SER A 133 -21.44 34.65 16.68
C SER A 133 -22.76 35.12 16.05
N MET A 134 -23.31 34.38 15.09
CA MET A 134 -24.56 34.71 14.40
C MET A 134 -25.81 34.36 15.22
N VAL A 135 -25.76 33.32 16.06
CA VAL A 135 -26.86 32.90 16.96
C VAL A 135 -26.88 33.71 18.26
N VAL A 136 -25.72 34.06 18.81
CA VAL A 136 -25.61 34.71 20.15
C VAL A 136 -25.62 36.25 20.06
N GLY A 137 -25.34 36.85 18.89
CA GLY A 137 -25.52 38.29 18.66
C GLY A 137 -24.73 39.19 19.62
N ARG A 138 -23.53 38.79 20.04
CA ARG A 138 -22.66 39.59 20.93
C ARG A 138 -21.44 40.12 20.19
N SER A 139 -21.21 41.43 20.29
CA SER A 139 -19.92 42.07 19.98
C SER A 139 -18.85 41.45 20.87
N VAL A 140 -17.84 40.81 20.28
CA VAL A 140 -16.66 40.31 21.00
C VAL A 140 -15.67 41.46 21.22
N ASP A 141 -16.01 42.36 22.14
CA ASP A 141 -15.09 43.38 22.64
C ASP A 141 -14.24 42.80 23.79
N GLY A 142 -13.26 41.97 23.43
CA GLY A 142 -12.28 41.41 24.37
C GLY A 142 -11.13 40.73 23.65
N PRO A 143 -9.89 40.80 24.15
CA PRO A 143 -8.75 40.20 23.48
C PRO A 143 -8.93 38.67 23.39
N LEU A 144 -8.72 38.13 22.19
CA LEU A 144 -8.81 36.69 21.92
C LEU A 144 -7.91 35.90 22.89
N PRO A 145 -8.37 34.78 23.45
CA PRO A 145 -7.51 33.92 24.27
C PRO A 145 -6.38 33.37 23.39
N ALA A 146 -5.13 33.51 23.84
CA ALA A 146 -3.99 32.92 23.17
C ALA A 146 -4.11 31.39 23.24
N TYR A 147 -4.56 30.78 22.14
CA TYR A 147 -4.67 29.34 22.04
C TYR A 147 -3.30 28.75 21.69
N THR A 148 -2.69 28.07 22.66
CA THR A 148 -1.41 27.38 22.47
C THR A 148 -1.66 26.04 21.80
N PHE A 149 -1.13 25.84 20.59
CA PHE A 149 -1.17 24.54 19.92
C PHE A 149 -0.43 23.47 20.75
N PRO A 150 -0.99 22.26 20.94
CA PRO A 150 -0.21 21.15 21.46
C PRO A 150 0.89 20.76 20.45
N PRO A 151 2.07 20.31 20.91
CA PRO A 151 3.18 20.00 20.03
C PRO A 151 2.82 18.82 19.11
N LEU A 152 3.25 18.94 17.86
CA LEU A 152 3.16 17.88 16.86
C LEU A 152 4.09 16.74 17.29
N ILE A 153 3.51 15.57 17.59
CA ILE A 153 4.24 14.30 17.71
C ILE A 153 4.20 13.62 16.35
#